data_AF-A0AAU0HV81-F1
#
_entry.id   AF-A0AAU0HV81-F1
#
_cell.length_a   1.000
_cell.length_b   1.000
_cell.length_c   1.000
_cell.angle_alpha   90.00
_cell.angle_beta   90.00
_cell.angle_gamma   90.00
#
_symmetry.space_group_name_H-M   'P 1'
#
loop_
_entity.id
_entity.type
_entity.pdbx_description
1 polymer ?
#
loop_
_entity_poly.entity_id
_entity_poly.type
_entity_poly.pdbx_seq_one_letter_code
_entity_poly.pdbx_strand_id
1 'polypeptide(L)'
;MVTRNVVLTDMQDQLVQSLVASGRFQNASEALRAGLRLLEREEAELSAIRRGIEEGLAQVRDGDLAQGTGEDAIRRAFAAARAAS
;
A
#
# COMPACT_ATOMS: atom_id res chain seq x y z
N MET A 1 21.09 -14.87 -1.43
CA MET A 1 20.54 -13.86 -0.49
C MET A 1 21.66 -12.90 -0.13
N VAL A 2 21.39 -11.59 -0.07
CA VAL A 2 22.40 -10.60 0.38
C VAL A 2 22.28 -10.43 1.89
N THR A 3 23.41 -10.38 2.59
CA THR A 3 23.47 -10.13 4.04
C THR A 3 23.87 -8.69 4.31
N ARG A 4 23.18 -8.01 5.24
CA ARG A 4 23.54 -6.68 5.72
C ARG A 4 23.46 -6.66 7.25
N ASN A 5 24.42 -5.99 7.89
CA ASN A 5 24.38 -5.72 9.31
C ASN A 5 23.51 -4.49 9.56
N VAL A 6 22.63 -4.57 10.56
CA VAL A 6 21.74 -3.50 10.98
C VAL A 6 21.86 -3.33 12.48
N VAL A 7 21.86 -2.08 12.93
CA VAL A 7 21.84 -1.74 14.35
C VAL A 7 20.39 -1.56 14.76
N LEU A 8 19.97 -2.27 15.81
CA LEU A 8 18.64 -2.15 16.40
C LEU A 8 18.72 -1.40 17.71
N THR A 9 17.67 -0.65 18.02
CA THR A 9 17.44 -0.17 19.38
C THR A 9 17.04 -1.33 20.29
N ASP A 10 17.22 -1.18 21.60
CA ASP A 10 16.87 -2.22 22.59
C ASP A 10 15.40 -2.67 22.47
N MET A 11 14.49 -1.72 22.23
CA MET A 11 13.06 -2.01 22.05
C MET A 11 12.80 -2.84 20.79
N GLN A 12 13.48 -2.54 19.68
CA GLN A 12 13.34 -3.30 18.43
C GLN A 12 13.89 -4.72 18.57
N ASP A 13 15.02 -4.88 19.25
CA ASP A 13 15.59 -6.20 19.51
C ASP A 13 14.64 -7.05 20.37
N GLN A 14 14.11 -6.49 21.47
CA GLN A 14 13.10 -7.16 22.31
C GLN A 14 11.87 -7.58 21.51
N LEU A 15 11.37 -6.72 20.62
CA LEU A 15 10.27 -7.06 19.74
C LEU A 15 10.62 -8.25 18.84
N VAL A 16 11.77 -8.22 18.15
CA VAL A 16 12.21 -9.30 17.26
C VAL A 16 12.38 -10.62 18.04
N GLN A 17 13.00 -10.56 19.22
CA GLN A 17 13.14 -11.73 20.09
C GLN A 17 11.79 -12.30 20.50
N SER A 18 10.82 -11.47 20.87
CA SER A 18 9.46 -11.93 21.24
C SER A 18 8.75 -12.63 20.07
N LEU A 19 8.91 -12.10 18.85
CA LEU A 19 8.31 -12.65 17.65
C LEU A 19 8.93 -14.02 17.29
N VAL A 20 10.24 -14.17 17.44
CA VAL A 20 10.92 -15.46 17.22
C VAL A 20 10.56 -16.45 18.33
N ALA A 21 10.57 -16.03 19.60
CA ALA A 21 10.22 -16.86 20.74
C ALA A 21 8.77 -17.37 20.69
N SER A 22 7.86 -16.57 20.11
CA SER A 22 6.46 -16.99 19.87
C SER A 22 6.32 -18.07 18.78
N GLY A 23 7.38 -18.36 18.02
CA GLY A 23 7.35 -19.27 16.88
C GLY A 23 6.75 -18.68 15.61
N ARG A 24 6.33 -17.40 15.62
CA ARG A 24 5.78 -16.73 14.43
C ARG A 24 6.79 -16.59 13.29
N PHE A 25 8.07 -16.46 13.62
CA PHE A 25 9.16 -16.45 12.66
C PHE A 25 10.30 -17.34 13.15
N GLN A 26 11.02 -17.98 12.21
CA GLN A 26 12.13 -18.87 12.55
C GLN A 26 13.37 -18.11 13.04
N ASN A 27 13.57 -16.87 12.57
CA ASN A 27 14.72 -16.05 12.92
C ASN A 27 14.46 -14.56 12.70
N ALA A 28 15.36 -13.73 13.22
CA ALA A 28 15.32 -12.27 13.10
C ALA A 28 15.28 -11.79 11.64
N SER A 29 16.05 -12.42 10.75
CA SER A 29 16.10 -12.00 9.35
C SER A 29 14.75 -12.17 8.64
N GLU A 30 14.00 -13.21 8.99
CA GLU A 30 12.65 -13.43 8.48
C GLU A 30 11.65 -12.41 9.01
N ALA A 31 11.69 -12.13 10.32
CA ALA A 31 10.86 -11.12 10.95
C ALA A 31 11.11 -9.72 10.34
N LEU A 32 12.37 -9.35 10.15
CA LEU A 32 12.75 -8.07 9.53
C LEU A 32 12.27 -7.98 8.07
N ARG A 33 12.42 -9.05 7.27
CA ARG A 33 11.88 -9.07 5.90
C ARG A 33 10.37 -8.96 5.87
N ALA A 34 9.67 -9.57 6.82
CA ALA A 34 8.21 -9.43 6.94
C ALA A 34 7.81 -7.99 7.28
N GLY A 35 8.55 -7.33 8.17
CA GLY A 35 8.38 -5.91 8.48
C GLY A 35 8.62 -5.01 7.27
N LEU A 36 9.69 -5.24 6.50
CA LEU A 36 9.97 -4.48 5.27
C LEU A 36 8.88 -4.65 4.23
N ARG A 37 8.36 -5.87 4.03
CA ARG A 37 7.22 -6.09 3.12
C ARG A 37 5.95 -5.36 3.54
N LEU A 38 5.74 -5.18 4.85
CA LEU A 38 4.61 -4.40 5.35
C LEU A 38 4.80 -2.92 5.03
N LEU A 39 5.99 -2.38 5.28
CA LEU A 39 6.34 -1.00 4.95
C LEU A 39 6.21 -0.73 3.45
N GLU A 40 6.73 -1.62 2.59
CA GLU A 40 6.61 -1.50 1.13
C GLU A 40 5.15 -1.43 0.67
N ARG A 41 4.26 -2.21 1.29
CA ARG A 41 2.81 -2.18 0.97
C ARG A 41 2.17 -0.86 1.37
N GLU A 42 2.45 -0.39 2.59
CA GLU A 42 1.90 0.87 3.09
C GLU A 42 2.36 2.06 2.23
N GLU A 43 3.65 2.10 1.87
CA GLU A 43 4.18 3.13 0.97
C GLU A 43 3.56 3.05 -0.43
N ALA A 44 3.34 1.84 -0.96
CA ALA A 44 2.69 1.64 -2.26
C ALA A 44 1.23 2.11 -2.25
N GLU A 45 0.47 1.82 -1.20
CA GLU A 45 -0.91 2.27 -1.04
C GLU A 45 -1.01 3.80 -0.97
N LEU A 46 -0.17 4.44 -0.16
CA LEU A 46 -0.11 5.90 -0.07
C LEU A 46 0.31 6.54 -1.41
N SER A 47 1.27 5.95 -2.11
CA SER A 47 1.70 6.39 -3.44
C SER A 47 0.58 6.28 -4.46
N ALA A 48 -0.20 5.20 -4.44
CA ALA A 48 -1.34 5.00 -5.33
C ALA A 48 -2.44 6.05 -5.11
N ILE A 49 -2.79 6.32 -3.85
CA ILE A 49 -3.77 7.35 -3.50
C ILE A 49 -3.30 8.73 -3.98
N ARG A 50 -2.04 9.08 -3.67
CA ARG A 50 -1.47 10.36 -4.08
C ARG A 50 -1.51 10.54 -5.59
N ARG A 51 -1.13 9.50 -6.33
CA ARG A 51 -1.16 9.51 -7.80
C ARG A 51 -2.58 9.69 -8.34
N GLY A 52 -3.56 8.98 -7.79
CA GLY A 52 -4.95 9.16 -8.20
C GLY A 52 -5.48 10.58 -7.97
N ILE A 53 -5.05 11.23 -6.88
CA ILE A 53 -5.38 12.65 -6.63
C ILE A 53 -4.68 13.55 -7.65
N GLU A 54 -3.39 13.35 -7.91
CA GLU A 54 -2.62 14.15 -8.87
C GLU A 54 -3.19 14.02 -10.30
N GLU A 55 -3.58 12.81 -10.71
CA GLU A 55 -4.26 12.52 -11.98
C GLU A 55 -5.62 13.23 -12.05
N GLY A 56 -6.46 13.12 -11.03
CA GLY A 56 -7.76 13.80 -10.99
C GLY A 56 -7.63 15.33 -11.04
N LEU A 57 -6.62 15.89 -10.35
CA LEU A 57 -6.34 17.33 -10.43
C LEU A 57 -5.84 17.76 -11.82
N ALA A 58 -5.11 16.89 -12.53
CA ALA A 58 -4.71 17.15 -13.91
C ALA A 58 -5.92 17.15 -14.85
N GLN A 59 -6.80 16.16 -14.74
CA GLN A 59 -8.06 16.10 -15.50
C GLN A 59 -8.91 17.36 -15.32
N VAL A 60 -9.06 17.84 -14.09
CA VAL A 60 -9.80 19.10 -13.81
C VAL A 60 -9.15 20.30 -14.48
N ARG A 61 -7.82 20.42 -14.44
CA ARG A 61 -7.09 21.53 -15.10
C ARG A 61 -7.25 21.49 -16.62
N ASP A 62 -7.27 20.30 -17.20
CA ASP A 62 -7.40 20.10 -18.64
C ASP A 62 -8.88 20.12 -19.12
N GLY A 63 -9.83 20.27 -18.19
CA GLY A 63 -11.27 20.29 -18.48
C GLY A 63 -11.85 18.92 -18.82
N ASP A 64 -11.10 17.83 -18.58
CA ASP A 64 -11.53 16.45 -18.76
C ASP A 64 -12.44 16.00 -17.61
N LEU A 65 -13.66 16.53 -17.60
CA LEU A 65 -14.67 16.25 -16.58
C LEU A 65 -15.66 15.18 -17.07
N ALA A 66 -16.15 14.37 -16.13
CA ALA A 66 -17.20 13.41 -16.43
C ALA A 66 -18.46 14.13 -16.94
N GLN A 67 -19.06 13.58 -18.02
CA GLN A 67 -20.27 14.13 -18.63
C GLN A 67 -21.51 13.94 -17.74
N GLY A 68 -22.35 14.96 -17.66
CA GLY A 68 -23.62 14.93 -16.92
C GLY A 68 -23.44 15.08 -15.41
N THR A 69 -24.43 14.63 -14.65
CA THR A 69 -24.41 14.75 -13.18
C THR A 69 -23.51 13.69 -12.53
N GLY A 70 -23.15 13.90 -11.26
CA GLY A 70 -22.44 12.87 -10.48
C GLY A 70 -23.21 11.56 -10.38
N GLU A 71 -24.55 11.60 -10.33
CA GLU A 71 -25.39 10.40 -10.33
C GLU A 71 -25.26 9.61 -11.65
N ASP A 72 -25.23 10.31 -12.79
CA ASP A 72 -25.05 9.67 -14.09
C ASP A 72 -23.66 9.05 -14.21
N ALA A 73 -22.64 9.70 -13.66
CA ALA A 73 -21.28 9.17 -13.61
C ALA A 73 -21.22 7.86 -12.80
N ILE A 74 -21.81 7.84 -11.59
CA ILE A 74 -21.89 6.65 -10.75
C ILE A 74 -22.65 5.53 -11.46
N ARG A 75 -23.81 5.84 -12.07
CA ARG A 75 -24.62 4.86 -12.80
C ARG A 75 -23.84 4.18 -13.94
N ARG A 76 -23.07 4.96 -14.72
CA ARG A 76 -22.21 4.43 -15.79
C ARG A 76 -21.09 3.56 -15.26
N ALA A 77 -20.42 3.95 -14.18
CA ALA A 77 -19.33 3.17 -13.58
C ALA A 77 -19.80 1.77 -13.14
N PHE A 78 -20.94 1.68 -12.43
CA PHE A 78 -21.52 0.40 -12.02
C PHE A 78 -22.08 -0.43 -13.18
N ALA A 79 -22.54 0.20 -14.26
CA ALA A 79 -22.96 -0.51 -15.47
C ALA A 79 -21.75 -1.15 -16.18
N ALA A 80 -20.65 -0.42 -16.32
CA ALA A 80 -19.41 -0.92 -16.94
C ALA A 80 -18.79 -2.07 -16.15
N ALA A 81 -18.71 -1.97 -14.81
CA ALA A 81 -18.16 -3.02 -13.97
C ALA A 81 -18.95 -4.36 -14.08
N ARG A 82 -20.28 -4.29 -14.24
CA ARG A 82 -21.14 -5.47 -14.44
C ARG A 82 -21.05 -6.08 -15.84
N ALA A 83 -20.62 -5.30 -16.83
CA ALA A 83 -20.42 -5.80 -18.20
C ALA A 83 -19.03 -6.44 -18.39
N ALA A 84 -18.08 -6.13 -17.51
CA ALA A 84 -16.71 -6.66 -17.53
C ALA A 84 -16.52 -7.97 -16.73
N SER A 85 -17.55 -8.41 -16.02
CA SER A 85 -17.64 -9.67 -15.26
C SER A 85 -18.38 -10.74 -16.04
#